data_AF-A0A6J1SU60-F1
#
_entry.id   AF-A0A6J1SU60-F1
#
_cell.length_a   1.000
_cell.length_b   1.000
_cell.length_c   1.000
_cell.angle_alpha   90.00
_cell.angle_beta   90.00
_cell.angle_gamma   90.00
#
_symmetry.space_group_name_H-M   'P 1'
#
loop_
_entity.id
_entity.type
_entity.pdbx_description
1 polymer ?
#
loop_
_entity_poly.entity_id
_entity_poly.type
_entity_poly.pdbx_seq_one_letter_code
_entity_poly.pdbx_strand_id
1 'polypeptide(L)'
;MRLALLALVLLALVISNHPIDARHKGEENWKQRYRKWKEAEEQTHHHDVLIGTDEAAAARVQDEHNDVNNDGLSEKELWRQRIEAKKQRQSQWQASDGKQEGRPMSDITAWHEEKWRRKQERHYKTVPHDLQRQKRHQTRELKLEGESSGKFVRKSPPPHTKVAEMARYIVHNSDWAAVAYTSRQPETFGLPMADIFSISDGLVDNSTGVPYMYISPLDTGVQDLAKDSRCSLAMSLAQGNYCKQEGLDPEDPRCAHVFLTGKLKTVKNGTEEFARAEKLFFDRHPKLRNMPKDHRFRFAKLKISNILVQDYFGGPAHIPLAEYFAAKPEEFNPSKTRPVPEVDAELIPGASSSDSEKWLRPIE
;
A
#
# COMPACT_ATOMS: atom_id res chain seq x y z
N MET A 1 26.38 53.27 9.16
CA MET A 1 25.41 52.69 10.12
C MET A 1 23.95 52.79 9.69
N ARG A 2 23.45 53.92 9.16
CA ARG A 2 22.02 54.06 8.78
C ARG A 2 21.56 53.18 7.60
N LEU A 3 22.45 52.88 6.64
CA LEU A 3 22.13 52.00 5.50
C LEU A 3 22.06 50.50 5.88
N ALA A 4 22.86 50.06 6.85
CA ALA A 4 22.83 48.67 7.33
C ALA A 4 21.58 48.37 8.17
N LEU A 5 21.08 49.34 8.94
CA LEU A 5 19.81 49.20 9.65
C LEU A 5 18.61 49.13 8.68
N LEU A 6 18.62 49.91 7.60
CA LEU A 6 17.57 49.86 6.58
C LEU A 6 17.55 48.52 5.85
N ALA A 7 18.72 47.94 5.55
CA ALA A 7 18.81 46.60 4.95
C ALA A 7 18.27 45.50 5.88
N LEU A 8 18.52 45.58 7.19
CA LEU A 8 18.00 44.63 8.16
C LEU A 8 16.48 44.77 8.38
N VAL A 9 15.94 45.99 8.35
CA VAL A 9 14.49 46.25 8.45
C VAL A 9 13.76 45.77 7.19
N LEU A 10 14.36 45.96 6.01
CA LEU A 10 13.80 45.46 4.74
C LEU A 10 13.89 43.93 4.64
N LEU A 11 14.97 43.31 5.13
CA LEU A 11 15.08 41.85 5.20
C LEU A 11 14.05 41.26 6.18
N ALA A 12 13.81 41.92 7.32
CA ALA A 12 12.77 41.53 8.27
C ALA A 12 11.35 41.65 7.68
N LEU A 13 11.07 42.69 6.87
CA LEU A 13 9.79 42.85 6.18
C LEU A 13 9.59 41.81 5.06
N VAL A 14 10.65 41.38 4.38
CA VAL A 14 10.59 40.31 3.36
C VAL A 14 10.38 38.94 4.02
N ILE A 15 11.00 38.68 5.17
CA ILE A 15 10.78 37.44 5.94
C ILE A 15 9.37 37.42 6.57
N SER A 16 8.77 38.58 6.85
CA SER A 16 7.43 38.70 7.43
C SER A 16 6.28 38.53 6.41
N ASN A 17 6.56 38.61 5.10
CA ASN A 17 5.56 38.56 4.03
C ASN A 17 5.57 37.26 3.19
N HIS A 18 6.37 36.26 3.55
CA HIS A 18 6.14 34.91 3.05
C HIS A 18 5.01 34.25 3.86
N PRO A 19 4.04 33.57 3.21
CA PRO A 19 3.04 32.81 3.93
C PRO A 19 3.74 31.66 4.65
N ILE A 20 4.03 31.87 5.93
CA ILE A 20 4.43 30.81 6.86
C ILE A 20 3.22 29.89 6.94
N ASP A 21 3.40 28.74 6.33
CA ASP A 21 2.53 27.58 6.35
C ASP A 21 1.96 27.36 7.76
N ALA A 22 0.64 27.52 7.87
CA ALA A 22 -0.14 27.37 9.10
C ALA A 22 -0.26 25.90 9.54
N ARG A 23 0.81 25.12 9.43
CA ARG A 23 0.92 23.75 9.95
C ARG A 23 1.40 23.78 11.40
N HIS A 24 0.57 24.30 12.30
CA HIS A 24 0.45 23.91 13.71
C HIS A 24 -0.41 24.91 14.49
N LYS A 25 -1.73 24.94 14.24
CA LYS A 25 -2.73 25.31 15.25
C LYS A 25 -4.05 24.60 14.97
N GLY A 26 -4.52 23.85 15.97
CA GLY A 26 -5.94 23.50 16.14
C GLY A 26 -6.41 22.29 15.35
N GLU A 27 -7.20 21.45 16.04
CA GLU A 27 -7.93 20.31 15.51
C GLU A 27 -8.85 20.71 14.34
N GLU A 28 -8.38 20.61 13.10
CA GLU A 28 -9.31 20.49 11.97
C GLU A 28 -9.83 19.05 11.91
N ASN A 29 -11.09 18.89 12.34
CA ASN A 29 -11.84 17.66 12.21
C ASN A 29 -11.80 17.17 10.75
N TRP A 30 -11.55 15.88 10.53
CA TRP A 30 -11.56 15.21 9.22
C TRP A 30 -12.74 15.65 8.31
N LYS A 31 -13.92 15.87 8.88
CA LYS A 31 -15.13 16.33 8.16
C LYS A 31 -14.98 17.73 7.53
N GLN A 32 -14.11 18.59 8.06
CA GLN A 32 -13.79 19.90 7.46
C GLN A 32 -12.75 19.76 6.35
N ARG A 33 -11.73 18.90 6.52
CA ARG A 33 -10.74 18.62 5.47
C ARG A 33 -11.39 17.97 4.24
N TYR A 34 -12.32 17.03 4.45
CA TYR A 34 -13.09 16.41 3.37
C TYR A 34 -13.99 17.42 2.65
N ARG A 35 -14.64 18.33 3.37
CA ARG A 35 -15.46 19.40 2.77
C ARG A 35 -14.63 20.37 1.94
N LYS A 36 -13.49 20.83 2.45
CA LYS A 36 -12.55 21.69 1.70
C LYS A 36 -12.01 21.01 0.44
N TRP A 37 -11.70 19.71 0.53
CA TRP A 37 -11.27 18.92 -0.63
C TRP A 37 -12.41 18.77 -1.65
N LYS A 38 -13.64 18.48 -1.22
CA LYS A 38 -14.82 18.34 -2.09
C LYS A 38 -15.22 19.66 -2.75
N GLU A 39 -15.14 20.77 -2.03
CA GLU A 39 -15.36 22.13 -2.58
C GLU A 39 -14.29 22.51 -3.60
N ALA A 40 -13.03 22.10 -3.40
CA ALA A 40 -11.96 22.29 -4.38
C ALA A 40 -12.11 21.37 -5.61
N GLU A 41 -12.62 20.16 -5.43
CA GLU A 41 -12.97 19.23 -6.51
C GLU A 41 -14.16 19.75 -7.33
N GLU A 42 -15.19 20.29 -6.69
CA GLU A 42 -16.36 20.91 -7.34
C GLU A 42 -15.98 22.22 -8.05
N GLN A 43 -15.03 23.02 -7.53
CA GLN A 43 -14.52 24.22 -8.20
C GLN A 43 -13.60 23.91 -9.39
N THR A 44 -12.94 22.76 -9.41
CA THR A 44 -12.12 22.31 -10.56
C THR A 44 -12.91 21.54 -11.60
N HIS A 45 -14.15 21.16 -11.29
CA HIS A 45 -15.13 20.67 -12.25
C HIS A 45 -16.17 21.74 -12.57
N HIS A 46 -15.79 22.64 -13.49
CA HIS A 46 -16.79 23.28 -14.34
C HIS A 46 -17.58 22.16 -15.04
N HIS A 47 -18.81 21.96 -14.57
CA HIS A 47 -19.88 21.41 -15.39
C HIS A 47 -20.02 22.33 -16.62
N ASP A 48 -20.11 21.69 -17.80
CA ASP A 48 -20.13 22.24 -19.17
C ASP A 48 -18.76 22.27 -19.89
N VAL A 49 -18.81 21.88 -21.17
CA VAL A 49 -17.69 21.75 -22.14
C VAL A 49 -16.99 20.36 -22.21
N LEU A 50 -17.75 19.27 -22.25
CA LEU A 50 -17.26 17.98 -22.82
C LEU A 50 -18.00 17.53 -24.10
N ILE A 51 -19.01 18.29 -24.55
CA ILE A 51 -19.70 18.00 -25.82
C ILE A 51 -19.03 18.77 -26.99
N GLY A 52 -18.59 20.01 -26.76
CA GLY A 52 -17.93 20.82 -27.79
C GLY A 52 -16.52 20.36 -28.17
N THR A 53 -15.81 19.65 -27.28
CA THR A 53 -14.47 19.12 -27.56
C THR A 53 -14.52 17.84 -28.40
N ASP A 54 -15.57 17.03 -28.26
CA ASP A 54 -15.74 15.78 -29.02
C ASP A 54 -16.17 16.08 -30.49
N GLU A 55 -17.02 17.08 -30.72
CA GLU A 55 -17.38 17.52 -32.09
C GLU A 55 -16.21 18.22 -32.80
N ALA A 56 -15.41 19.02 -32.07
CA ALA A 56 -14.19 19.62 -32.60
C ALA A 56 -13.07 18.58 -32.84
N ALA A 57 -13.02 17.50 -32.05
CA ALA A 57 -12.11 16.37 -32.29
C ALA A 57 -12.55 15.55 -33.51
N ALA A 58 -13.85 15.34 -33.71
CA ALA A 58 -14.40 14.68 -34.89
C ALA A 58 -14.14 15.45 -36.20
N ALA A 59 -14.07 16.78 -36.14
CA ALA A 59 -13.71 17.63 -37.29
C ALA A 59 -12.21 17.62 -37.64
N ARG A 60 -11.34 17.09 -36.76
CA ARG A 60 -9.88 17.04 -36.94
C ARG A 60 -9.35 15.70 -37.46
N VAL A 61 -10.21 14.70 -37.64
CA VAL A 61 -9.83 13.44 -38.28
C VAL A 61 -9.67 13.72 -39.78
N GLN A 62 -8.42 13.79 -40.23
CA GLN A 62 -8.08 13.91 -41.65
C GLN A 62 -8.37 12.59 -42.38
N ASP A 63 -8.82 12.72 -43.63
CA ASP A 63 -9.45 11.72 -44.51
C ASP A 63 -8.50 10.61 -45.04
N GLU A 64 -7.57 10.08 -44.23
CA GLU A 64 -6.48 9.24 -44.76
C GLU A 64 -6.49 7.74 -44.44
N HIS A 65 -7.55 7.16 -43.87
CA HIS A 65 -7.65 5.69 -43.79
C HIS A 65 -8.98 5.18 -44.36
N ASN A 66 -8.91 4.69 -45.60
CA ASN A 66 -9.98 3.98 -46.31
C ASN A 66 -10.16 2.52 -45.83
N ASP A 67 -9.68 2.17 -44.64
CA ASP A 67 -9.88 0.82 -44.12
C ASP A 67 -11.27 0.71 -43.51
N VAL A 68 -12.07 -0.11 -44.17
CA VAL A 68 -13.44 -0.44 -43.78
C VAL A 68 -13.39 -1.66 -42.86
N ASN A 69 -14.10 -1.62 -41.73
CA ASN A 69 -14.16 -2.80 -40.85
C ASN A 69 -14.91 -3.96 -41.55
N ASN A 70 -14.90 -5.15 -40.95
CA ASN A 70 -15.61 -6.34 -41.49
C ASN A 70 -17.13 -6.14 -41.73
N ASP A 71 -17.71 -5.06 -41.22
CA ASP A 71 -19.13 -4.69 -41.37
C ASP A 71 -19.35 -3.57 -42.39
N GLY A 72 -18.31 -3.15 -43.12
CA GLY A 72 -18.39 -2.12 -44.17
C GLY A 72 -18.52 -0.68 -43.66
N LEU A 73 -18.16 -0.41 -42.39
CA LEU A 73 -18.19 0.93 -41.81
C LEU A 73 -16.81 1.60 -41.78
N SER A 74 -16.77 2.88 -42.19
CA SER A 74 -15.59 3.73 -42.06
C SER A 74 -15.32 4.09 -40.59
N GLU A 75 -14.08 4.43 -40.26
CA GLU A 75 -13.72 4.87 -38.90
C GLU A 75 -14.52 6.11 -38.46
N LYS A 76 -14.87 6.97 -39.42
CA LYS A 76 -15.73 8.15 -39.26
C LYS A 76 -17.18 7.77 -38.93
N GLU A 77 -17.73 6.76 -39.58
CA GLU A 77 -19.07 6.21 -39.27
C GLU A 77 -19.11 5.59 -37.87
N LEU A 78 -18.08 4.82 -37.50
CA LEU A 78 -17.98 4.19 -36.18
C LEU A 78 -17.90 5.24 -35.07
N TRP A 79 -17.16 6.32 -35.29
CA TRP A 79 -17.07 7.44 -34.34
C TRP A 79 -18.42 8.17 -34.18
N ARG A 80 -19.14 8.41 -35.27
CA ARG A 80 -20.50 9.00 -35.23
C ARG A 80 -21.48 8.15 -34.44
N GLN A 81 -21.48 6.84 -34.64
CA GLN A 81 -22.33 5.92 -33.86
C GLN A 81 -22.00 5.94 -32.36
N ARG A 82 -20.71 6.05 -31.99
CA ARG A 82 -20.29 6.15 -30.58
C ARG A 82 -20.75 7.44 -29.91
N ILE A 83 -20.69 8.56 -30.64
CA ILE A 83 -21.20 9.86 -30.16
C ILE A 83 -22.71 9.77 -29.95
N GLU A 84 -23.45 9.21 -30.91
CA GLU A 84 -24.91 9.11 -30.82
C GLU A 84 -25.35 8.21 -29.66
N ALA A 85 -24.68 7.07 -29.46
CA ALA A 85 -24.91 6.20 -28.31
C ALA A 85 -24.58 6.89 -26.97
N LYS A 86 -23.61 7.82 -26.95
CA LYS A 86 -23.26 8.62 -25.77
C LYS A 86 -24.34 9.67 -25.49
N LYS A 87 -24.84 10.35 -26.53
CA LYS A 87 -25.98 11.28 -26.46
C LYS A 87 -27.24 10.57 -25.93
N GLN A 88 -27.58 9.39 -26.47
CA GLN A 88 -28.72 8.60 -26.00
C GLN A 88 -28.61 8.17 -24.54
N ARG A 89 -27.42 7.71 -24.08
CA ARG A 89 -27.19 7.37 -22.67
C ARG A 89 -27.32 8.59 -21.75
N GLN A 90 -26.86 9.75 -22.20
CA GLN A 90 -26.95 10.99 -21.44
C GLN A 90 -28.40 11.48 -21.34
N SER A 91 -29.18 11.38 -22.42
CA SER A 91 -30.62 11.67 -22.42
C SER A 91 -31.41 10.69 -21.55
N GLN A 92 -31.07 9.39 -21.56
CA GLN A 92 -31.65 8.39 -20.66
C GLN A 92 -31.35 8.69 -19.19
N TRP A 93 -30.14 9.17 -18.89
CA TRP A 93 -29.73 9.55 -17.54
C TRP A 93 -30.45 10.82 -17.07
N GLN A 94 -30.59 11.84 -17.93
CA GLN A 94 -31.32 13.07 -17.63
C GLN A 94 -32.83 12.85 -17.50
N ALA A 95 -33.41 11.90 -18.25
CA ALA A 95 -34.82 11.53 -18.12
C ALA A 95 -35.14 10.72 -16.85
N SER A 96 -34.13 10.27 -16.10
CA SER A 96 -34.30 9.45 -14.89
C SER A 96 -34.39 10.23 -13.57
N ASP A 97 -34.45 11.57 -13.63
CA ASP A 97 -34.70 12.53 -12.55
C ASP A 97 -34.36 12.04 -11.11
N GLY A 98 -33.08 12.13 -10.76
CA GLY A 98 -32.68 13.10 -9.73
C GLY A 98 -33.15 12.90 -8.28
N LYS A 99 -33.45 11.69 -7.82
CA LYS A 99 -33.54 11.41 -6.36
C LYS A 99 -32.75 10.16 -5.99
N GLN A 100 -31.45 10.35 -5.69
CA GLN A 100 -30.80 9.48 -4.72
C GLN A 100 -30.61 10.28 -3.44
N GLU A 101 -31.50 10.05 -2.47
CA GLU A 101 -31.19 10.34 -1.07
C GLU A 101 -29.83 9.74 -0.74
N GLY A 102 -29.00 10.51 -0.01
CA GLY A 102 -27.61 10.16 0.26
C GLY A 102 -27.49 8.74 0.79
N ARG A 103 -26.87 7.85 0.00
CA ARG A 103 -26.61 6.48 0.43
C ARG A 103 -25.63 6.51 1.61
N PRO A 104 -25.82 5.66 2.63
CA PRO A 104 -24.86 5.54 3.72
C PRO A 104 -23.48 5.15 3.18
N MET A 105 -22.42 5.65 3.83
CA MET A 105 -21.02 5.54 3.35
C MET A 105 -20.57 4.08 3.10
N SER A 106 -21.14 3.11 3.82
CA SER A 106 -20.91 1.66 3.62
C SER A 106 -21.26 1.19 2.20
N ASP A 107 -22.30 1.77 1.61
CA ASP A 107 -22.82 1.35 0.30
C ASP A 107 -21.98 1.94 -0.83
N ILE A 108 -21.29 3.06 -0.58
CA ILE A 108 -20.35 3.68 -1.52
C ILE A 108 -19.09 2.83 -1.61
N THR A 109 -18.56 2.34 -0.48
CA THR A 109 -17.38 1.46 -0.46
C THR A 109 -17.68 0.14 -1.16
N ALA A 110 -18.81 -0.51 -0.85
CA ALA A 110 -19.26 -1.73 -1.51
C ALA A 110 -19.50 -1.53 -3.02
N TRP A 111 -20.05 -0.38 -3.43
CA TRP A 111 -20.25 -0.05 -4.84
C TRP A 111 -18.92 0.16 -5.58
N HIS A 112 -17.94 0.83 -4.96
CA HIS A 112 -16.61 0.98 -5.54
C HIS A 112 -15.90 -0.39 -5.68
N GLU A 113 -16.00 -1.26 -4.68
CA GLU A 113 -15.45 -2.63 -4.70
C GLU A 113 -16.07 -3.47 -5.83
N GLU A 114 -17.40 -3.48 -5.95
CA GLU A 114 -18.15 -4.18 -7.00
C GLU A 114 -17.78 -3.64 -8.41
N LYS A 115 -17.62 -2.32 -8.55
CA LYS A 115 -17.23 -1.68 -9.80
C LYS A 115 -15.80 -2.04 -10.21
N TRP A 116 -14.88 -2.10 -9.25
CA TRP A 116 -13.50 -2.53 -9.46
C TRP A 116 -13.39 -4.02 -9.79
N ARG A 117 -14.13 -4.89 -9.08
CA ARG A 117 -14.24 -6.32 -9.36
C ARG A 117 -14.67 -6.58 -10.81
N ARG A 118 -15.74 -5.91 -11.27
CA ARG A 118 -16.22 -6.00 -12.66
C ARG A 118 -15.20 -5.49 -13.69
N LYS A 119 -14.36 -4.52 -13.33
CA LYS A 119 -13.29 -4.02 -14.20
C LYS A 119 -12.15 -5.04 -14.31
N GLN A 120 -11.76 -5.68 -13.21
CA GLN A 120 -10.75 -6.75 -13.20
C GLN A 120 -11.23 -8.01 -13.94
N GLU A 121 -12.49 -8.42 -13.73
CA GLU A 121 -13.06 -9.58 -14.45
C GLU A 121 -13.11 -9.37 -15.97
N ARG A 122 -13.44 -8.15 -16.42
CA ARG A 122 -13.38 -7.81 -17.85
C ARG A 122 -11.95 -7.86 -18.38
N HIS A 123 -11.00 -7.32 -17.64
CA HIS A 123 -9.59 -7.34 -18.04
C HIS A 123 -9.04 -8.77 -18.14
N TYR A 124 -9.38 -9.64 -17.19
CA TYR A 124 -9.02 -11.06 -17.18
C TYR A 124 -9.61 -11.83 -18.37
N LYS A 125 -10.87 -11.57 -18.73
CA LYS A 125 -11.55 -12.20 -19.88
C LYS A 125 -11.01 -11.72 -21.24
N THR A 126 -10.37 -10.56 -21.30
CA THR A 126 -9.79 -10.01 -22.54
C THR A 126 -8.32 -10.37 -22.78
N VAL A 127 -7.64 -11.06 -21.85
CA VAL A 127 -6.24 -11.49 -22.06
C VAL A 127 -6.20 -12.65 -23.06
N PRO A 128 -5.44 -12.54 -24.18
CA PRO A 128 -5.29 -13.62 -25.16
C PRO A 128 -4.85 -14.94 -24.51
N HIS A 129 -5.41 -16.06 -24.99
CA HIS A 129 -5.18 -17.40 -24.46
C HIS A 129 -3.69 -17.81 -24.39
N ASP A 130 -2.85 -17.25 -25.26
CA ASP A 130 -1.41 -17.51 -25.31
C ASP A 130 -0.64 -16.89 -24.12
N LEU A 131 -1.05 -15.70 -23.66
CA LEU A 131 -0.51 -15.07 -22.46
C LEU A 131 -0.92 -15.83 -21.19
N GLN A 132 -2.11 -16.45 -21.18
CA GLN A 132 -2.52 -17.33 -20.09
C GLN A 132 -1.70 -18.63 -20.07
N ARG A 133 -1.35 -19.17 -21.24
CA ARG A 133 -0.47 -20.35 -21.36
C ARG A 133 0.95 -20.05 -20.89
N GLN A 134 1.50 -18.90 -21.26
CA GLN A 134 2.82 -18.44 -20.79
C GLN A 134 2.85 -18.25 -19.27
N LYS A 135 1.79 -17.65 -18.68
CA LYS A 135 1.66 -17.56 -17.21
C LYS A 135 1.68 -18.95 -16.55
N ARG A 136 0.94 -19.93 -17.09
CA ARG A 136 0.95 -21.31 -16.57
C ARG A 136 2.32 -21.99 -16.63
N HIS A 137 3.08 -21.77 -17.72
CA HIS A 137 4.44 -22.28 -17.85
C HIS A 137 5.39 -21.62 -16.84
N GLN A 138 5.31 -20.30 -16.70
CA GLN A 138 6.14 -19.55 -15.75
C GLN A 138 5.85 -19.93 -14.29
N THR A 139 4.57 -20.14 -13.93
CA THR A 139 4.19 -20.65 -12.60
C THR A 139 4.74 -22.06 -12.34
N ARG A 140 4.82 -22.90 -13.38
CA ARG A 140 5.36 -24.27 -13.27
C ARG A 140 6.88 -24.27 -13.11
N GLU A 141 7.61 -23.40 -13.81
CA GLU A 141 9.06 -23.23 -13.63
C GLU A 141 9.41 -22.69 -12.23
N LEU A 142 8.67 -21.68 -11.75
CA LEU A 142 8.85 -21.14 -10.38
C LEU A 142 8.56 -22.19 -9.29
N LYS A 143 7.67 -23.15 -9.56
CA LYS A 143 7.36 -24.25 -8.64
C LYS A 143 8.51 -25.25 -8.54
N LEU A 144 9.17 -25.52 -9.67
CA LEU A 144 10.32 -26.43 -9.76
C LEU A 144 11.60 -25.81 -9.14
N GLU A 145 11.82 -24.50 -9.30
CA GLU A 145 12.88 -23.77 -8.57
C GLU A 145 12.59 -23.65 -7.05
N GLY A 146 11.32 -23.78 -6.68
CA GLY A 146 10.85 -23.96 -5.31
C GLY A 146 11.44 -25.21 -4.64
N GLU A 147 11.45 -26.33 -5.35
CA GLU A 147 11.65 -27.68 -4.79
C GLU A 147 13.13 -28.08 -4.61
N SER A 148 14.09 -27.39 -5.24
CA SER A 148 15.52 -27.79 -5.22
C SER A 148 16.33 -27.32 -4.00
N SER A 149 15.81 -26.36 -3.23
CA SER A 149 16.33 -26.03 -1.90
C SER A 149 15.38 -26.64 -0.90
N GLY A 150 15.82 -27.56 -0.03
CA GLY A 150 14.97 -28.15 1.02
C GLY A 150 14.24 -27.05 1.81
N LYS A 151 12.97 -26.81 1.47
CA LYS A 151 12.25 -25.60 1.84
C LYS A 151 11.18 -25.94 2.87
N PHE A 152 11.34 -25.36 4.06
CA PHE A 152 10.22 -25.06 4.94
C PHE A 152 9.09 -24.45 4.10
N VAL A 153 7.90 -25.04 4.15
CA VAL A 153 6.71 -24.50 3.51
C VAL A 153 6.35 -23.22 4.26
N ARG A 154 6.63 -22.05 3.67
CA ARG A 154 6.16 -20.77 4.20
C ARG A 154 4.62 -20.82 4.21
N LYS A 155 4.02 -20.84 5.40
CA LYS A 155 2.57 -20.89 5.61
C LYS A 155 1.91 -19.70 4.91
N SER A 156 0.66 -19.85 4.45
CA SER A 156 -0.07 -18.70 3.87
C SER A 156 -0.17 -17.54 4.87
N PRO A 157 -0.22 -16.27 4.40
CA PRO A 157 -0.41 -15.12 5.27
C PRO A 157 -1.67 -15.24 6.16
N PRO A 158 -1.67 -14.67 7.37
CA PRO A 158 -2.85 -14.62 8.23
C PRO A 158 -4.04 -13.91 7.55
N PRO A 159 -5.28 -14.15 8.01
CA PRO A 159 -6.43 -13.32 7.60
C PRO A 159 -6.18 -11.84 7.89
N HIS A 160 -6.62 -10.94 7.00
CA HIS A 160 -6.48 -9.48 7.17
C HIS A 160 -7.19 -8.92 8.41
N THR A 161 -8.09 -9.69 9.03
CA THR A 161 -8.72 -9.34 10.31
C THR A 161 -7.76 -9.48 11.50
N LYS A 162 -6.61 -10.13 11.32
CA LYS A 162 -5.55 -10.33 12.31
C LYS A 162 -4.33 -9.47 11.99
N VAL A 163 -4.53 -8.15 11.97
CA VAL A 163 -3.54 -7.15 11.50
C VAL A 163 -2.17 -7.28 12.20
N ALA A 164 -2.13 -7.50 13.51
CA ALA A 164 -0.88 -7.70 14.26
C ALA A 164 -0.13 -8.97 13.84
N GLU A 165 -0.85 -10.06 13.58
CA GLU A 165 -0.27 -11.30 13.06
C GLU A 165 0.23 -11.12 11.63
N MET A 166 -0.52 -10.40 10.78
CA MET A 166 -0.08 -10.04 9.42
C MET A 166 1.22 -9.24 9.45
N ALA A 167 1.32 -8.22 10.32
CA ALA A 167 2.54 -7.44 10.50
C ALA A 167 3.74 -8.34 10.84
N ARG A 168 3.56 -9.22 11.85
CA ARG A 168 4.59 -10.16 12.29
C ARG A 168 4.95 -11.17 11.21
N TYR A 169 3.97 -11.65 10.47
CA TYR A 169 4.16 -12.56 9.35
C TYR A 169 5.00 -11.91 8.25
N ILE A 170 4.70 -10.68 7.83
CA ILE A 170 5.47 -9.97 6.80
C ILE A 170 6.90 -9.77 7.28
N VAL A 171 7.10 -9.20 8.47
CA VAL A 171 8.44 -8.95 9.03
C VAL A 171 9.27 -10.24 9.10
N HIS A 172 8.64 -11.33 9.53
CA HIS A 172 9.33 -12.60 9.67
C HIS A 172 9.74 -13.24 8.34
N ASN A 173 8.89 -13.11 7.33
CA ASN A 173 9.10 -13.69 6.00
C ASN A 173 9.91 -12.79 5.05
N SER A 174 10.23 -11.57 5.46
CA SER A 174 11.09 -10.66 4.71
C SER A 174 12.57 -10.89 5.05
N ASP A 175 13.37 -11.10 4.02
CA ASP A 175 14.83 -11.27 4.12
C ASP A 175 15.56 -9.91 4.02
N TRP A 176 14.88 -8.89 3.50
CA TRP A 176 15.39 -7.53 3.36
C TRP A 176 14.26 -6.51 3.57
N ALA A 177 14.62 -5.27 3.84
CA ALA A 177 13.69 -4.14 3.95
C ALA A 177 14.21 -2.92 3.19
N ALA A 178 13.29 -2.12 2.64
CA ALA A 178 13.61 -0.77 2.22
C ALA A 178 13.64 0.15 3.45
N VAL A 179 14.76 0.80 3.70
CA VAL A 179 15.00 1.66 4.86
C VAL A 179 14.99 3.11 4.41
N ALA A 180 13.96 3.84 4.79
CA ALA A 180 13.82 5.27 4.55
C ALA A 180 14.47 6.08 5.68
N TYR A 181 15.26 7.09 5.32
CA TYR A 181 15.97 7.99 6.24
C TYR A 181 16.17 9.38 5.63
N THR A 182 16.62 10.34 6.42
CA THR A 182 16.95 11.69 5.94
C THR A 182 18.44 11.81 5.65
N SER A 183 18.80 12.17 4.42
CA SER A 183 20.20 12.28 4.03
C SER A 183 20.92 13.40 4.76
N ARG A 184 22.19 13.15 5.09
CA ARG A 184 23.15 14.10 5.68
C ARG A 184 24.43 14.20 4.82
N GLN A 185 24.33 13.78 3.57
CA GLN A 185 25.36 13.95 2.54
C GLN A 185 25.24 15.33 1.89
N PRO A 186 26.33 15.96 1.43
CA PRO A 186 26.28 17.33 0.89
C PRO A 186 25.31 17.52 -0.27
N GLU A 187 25.23 16.56 -1.20
CA GLU A 187 24.48 16.66 -2.45
C GLU A 187 22.97 16.39 -2.28
N THR A 188 22.60 15.65 -1.23
CA THR A 188 21.22 15.23 -0.97
C THR A 188 20.73 15.66 0.42
N PHE A 189 21.40 16.64 1.03
CA PHE A 189 21.16 17.03 2.42
C PHE A 189 19.68 17.36 2.68
N GLY A 190 19.09 16.68 3.67
CA GLY A 190 17.70 16.89 4.07
C GLY A 190 16.66 16.15 3.22
N LEU A 191 17.04 15.56 2.09
CA LEU A 191 16.12 14.77 1.26
C LEU A 191 15.82 13.40 1.90
N PRO A 192 14.61 12.86 1.70
CA PRO A 192 14.32 11.48 2.03
C PRO A 192 15.08 10.57 1.06
N MET A 193 15.81 9.62 1.61
CA MET A 193 16.51 8.56 0.88
C MET A 193 15.96 7.20 1.30
N ALA A 194 16.09 6.22 0.41
CA ALA A 194 15.78 4.83 0.71
C ALA A 194 16.98 3.96 0.33
N ASP A 195 17.32 3.00 1.19
CA ASP A 195 18.36 2.00 0.95
C ASP A 195 17.85 0.59 1.28
N ILE A 196 18.56 -0.45 0.85
CA ILE A 196 18.16 -1.85 0.99
C ILE A 196 19.06 -2.54 2.02
N PHE A 197 18.50 -2.88 3.17
CA PHE A 197 19.21 -3.66 4.20
C PHE A 197 18.65 -5.06 4.31
N SER A 198 19.55 -6.04 4.35
CA SER A 198 19.21 -7.40 4.79
C SER A 198 18.76 -7.36 6.26
N ILE A 199 17.70 -8.10 6.57
CA ILE A 199 17.14 -8.15 7.92
C ILE A 199 16.95 -9.59 8.41
N SER A 200 16.93 -9.77 9.72
CA SER A 200 16.41 -10.98 10.38
C SER A 200 15.76 -10.60 11.70
N ASP A 201 14.59 -11.13 11.99
CA ASP A 201 13.85 -10.89 13.23
C ASP A 201 13.80 -12.13 14.15
N GLY A 202 14.42 -13.24 13.76
CA GLY A 202 14.21 -14.54 14.38
C GLY A 202 14.69 -15.72 13.54
N LEU A 203 14.73 -16.90 14.16
CA LEU A 203 14.91 -18.17 13.45
C LEU A 203 13.64 -18.46 12.66
N VAL A 204 13.74 -19.30 11.62
CA VAL A 204 12.61 -19.64 10.73
C VAL A 204 11.34 -20.09 11.47
N ASP A 205 11.47 -20.66 12.67
CA ASP A 205 10.38 -21.15 13.51
C ASP A 205 10.06 -20.23 14.71
N ASN A 206 10.84 -19.16 14.93
CA ASN A 206 10.72 -18.31 16.11
C ASN A 206 11.09 -16.85 15.83
N SER A 207 10.07 -16.05 15.54
CA SER A 207 10.15 -14.60 15.37
C SER A 207 10.12 -13.85 16.70
N THR A 208 11.00 -12.85 16.84
CA THR A 208 10.94 -11.83 17.90
C THR A 208 10.23 -10.55 17.45
N GLY A 209 10.04 -10.35 16.14
CA GLY A 209 9.47 -9.14 15.57
C GLY A 209 10.40 -7.92 15.59
N VAL A 210 11.65 -8.05 16.05
CA VAL A 210 12.64 -6.96 16.03
C VAL A 210 13.60 -7.17 14.86
N PRO A 211 13.60 -6.30 13.82
CA PRO A 211 14.53 -6.43 12.70
C PRO A 211 15.97 -6.12 13.15
N TYR A 212 16.84 -7.12 13.05
CA TYR A 212 18.30 -6.98 13.13
C TYR A 212 18.89 -6.82 11.73
N MET A 213 19.90 -5.97 11.61
CA MET A 213 20.64 -5.67 10.38
C MET A 213 22.15 -5.83 10.65
N TYR A 214 22.91 -6.15 9.62
CA TYR A 214 24.38 -6.19 9.66
C TYR A 214 24.93 -5.11 8.73
N ILE A 215 25.39 -4.02 9.33
CA ILE A 215 25.64 -2.76 8.62
C ILE A 215 27.09 -2.31 8.76
N SER A 216 27.61 -1.61 7.75
CA SER A 216 28.96 -1.05 7.74
C SER A 216 28.93 0.47 7.90
N PRO A 217 29.85 1.09 8.66
CA PRO A 217 30.02 2.56 8.65
C PRO A 217 30.46 3.13 7.28
N LEU A 218 30.87 2.30 6.33
CA LEU A 218 31.25 2.76 4.99
C LEU A 218 30.04 3.07 4.10
N ASP A 219 28.89 2.52 4.45
CA ASP A 219 27.61 2.78 3.79
C ASP A 219 27.14 4.21 4.10
N THR A 220 26.78 4.96 3.05
CA THR A 220 26.38 6.38 3.17
C THR A 220 25.07 6.54 3.95
N GLY A 221 24.12 5.61 3.80
CA GLY A 221 22.91 5.58 4.60
C GLY A 221 23.21 5.32 6.07
N VAL A 222 24.17 4.46 6.38
CA VAL A 222 24.62 4.22 7.77
C VAL A 222 25.32 5.45 8.34
N GLN A 223 26.09 6.20 7.54
CA GLN A 223 26.69 7.47 7.97
C GLN A 223 25.63 8.52 8.31
N ASP A 224 24.56 8.59 7.52
CA ASP A 224 23.44 9.48 7.76
C ASP A 224 22.68 9.07 9.02
N LEU A 225 22.41 7.77 9.18
CA LEU A 225 21.74 7.20 10.35
C LEU A 225 22.56 7.33 11.65
N ALA A 226 23.89 7.45 11.54
CA ALA A 226 24.75 7.76 12.68
C ALA A 226 24.55 9.20 13.18
N LYS A 227 24.22 10.15 12.30
CA LYS A 227 23.92 11.55 12.63
C LYS A 227 22.46 11.74 13.04
N ASP A 228 21.54 11.02 12.38
CA ASP A 228 20.11 11.02 12.67
C ASP A 228 19.53 9.61 12.59
N SER A 229 19.41 8.96 13.74
CA SER A 229 18.98 7.56 13.81
C SER A 229 17.52 7.29 13.42
N ARG A 230 16.71 8.31 13.09
CA ARG A 230 15.29 8.12 12.75
C ARG A 230 15.17 7.48 11.36
N CYS A 231 14.43 6.38 11.29
CA CYS A 231 14.17 5.69 10.02
C CYS A 231 12.84 4.93 10.03
N SER A 232 12.40 4.56 8.84
CA SER A 232 11.25 3.67 8.62
C SER A 232 11.65 2.51 7.73
N LEU A 233 11.27 1.29 8.10
CA LEU A 233 11.44 0.09 7.28
C LEU A 233 10.12 -0.24 6.59
N ALA A 234 10.16 -0.53 5.29
CA ALA A 234 9.04 -1.02 4.51
C ALA A 234 9.32 -2.44 4.01
N MET A 235 8.33 -3.32 4.17
CA MET A 235 8.35 -4.72 3.74
C MET A 235 6.97 -5.09 3.18
N SER A 236 6.93 -6.06 2.26
CA SER A 236 5.70 -6.44 1.57
C SER A 236 5.68 -7.93 1.25
N LEU A 237 4.48 -8.50 1.20
CA LEU A 237 4.24 -9.82 0.63
C LEU A 237 4.71 -9.95 -0.84
N ALA A 238 4.86 -8.82 -1.55
CA ALA A 238 5.45 -8.77 -2.90
C ALA A 238 6.92 -9.19 -2.94
N GLN A 239 7.62 -9.19 -1.81
CA GLN A 239 8.99 -9.69 -1.72
C GLN A 239 9.04 -11.23 -1.81
N GLY A 240 7.92 -11.90 -1.53
CA GLY A 240 7.72 -13.33 -1.75
C GLY A 240 6.89 -13.61 -3.01
N ASN A 241 6.36 -14.83 -3.11
CA ASN A 241 5.56 -15.24 -4.26
C ASN A 241 4.05 -15.05 -4.08
N TYR A 242 3.59 -14.65 -2.88
CA TYR A 242 2.17 -14.60 -2.53
C TYR A 242 1.37 -13.71 -3.49
N CYS A 243 1.75 -12.43 -3.63
CA CYS A 243 0.98 -11.50 -4.45
C CYS A 243 0.93 -11.93 -5.92
N LYS A 244 2.04 -12.47 -6.45
CA LYS A 244 2.10 -13.02 -7.80
C LYS A 244 1.17 -14.23 -7.98
N GLN A 245 1.10 -15.12 -6.98
CA GLN A 245 0.23 -16.30 -7.00
C GLN A 245 -1.25 -15.93 -6.93
N GLU A 246 -1.59 -14.92 -6.13
CA GLU A 246 -2.95 -14.39 -5.99
C GLU A 246 -3.35 -13.43 -7.13
N GLY A 247 -2.44 -13.14 -8.08
CA GLY A 247 -2.70 -12.22 -9.18
C GLY A 247 -2.89 -10.77 -8.73
N LEU A 248 -2.30 -10.40 -7.60
CA LEU A 248 -2.34 -9.07 -7.00
C LEU A 248 -1.16 -8.23 -7.49
N ASP A 249 -1.44 -7.00 -7.90
CA ASP A 249 -0.40 -5.99 -8.10
C ASP A 249 0.26 -5.64 -6.75
N PRO A 250 1.57 -5.35 -6.69
CA PRO A 250 2.22 -4.94 -5.43
C PRO A 250 1.59 -3.71 -4.75
N GLU A 251 0.88 -2.86 -5.48
CA GLU A 251 0.14 -1.70 -4.93
C GLU A 251 -1.27 -2.07 -4.45
N ASP A 252 -1.81 -3.23 -4.83
CA ASP A 252 -3.09 -3.71 -4.31
C ASP A 252 -2.98 -3.90 -2.79
N PRO A 253 -3.88 -3.33 -1.97
CA PRO A 253 -3.73 -3.38 -0.52
C PRO A 253 -3.83 -4.81 0.05
N ARG A 254 -4.36 -5.77 -0.72
CA ARG A 254 -4.37 -7.19 -0.36
C ARG A 254 -2.98 -7.83 -0.54
N CYS A 255 -2.11 -7.22 -1.34
CA CYS A 255 -0.68 -7.47 -1.33
C CYS A 255 -0.06 -6.73 -0.13
N ALA A 256 -0.29 -7.29 1.06
CA ALA A 256 -0.08 -6.59 2.30
C ALA A 256 1.36 -6.09 2.47
N HIS A 257 1.50 -4.91 3.07
CA HIS A 257 2.78 -4.31 3.38
C HIS A 257 2.75 -3.62 4.75
N VAL A 258 3.92 -3.64 5.42
CA VAL A 258 4.12 -3.12 6.77
C VAL A 258 5.20 -2.05 6.76
N PHE A 259 4.93 -0.98 7.52
CA PHE A 259 5.89 0.07 7.81
C PHE A 259 6.23 0.08 9.30
N LEU A 260 7.50 -0.12 9.63
CA LEU A 260 8.03 -0.02 10.98
C LEU A 260 8.85 1.27 11.12
N THR A 261 8.36 2.25 11.86
CA THR A 261 9.06 3.52 12.10
C THR A 261 9.68 3.52 13.49
N GLY A 262 10.90 4.04 13.59
CA GLY A 262 11.62 4.05 14.86
C GLY A 262 12.99 4.71 14.79
N LYS A 263 13.91 4.19 15.62
CA LYS A 263 15.31 4.60 15.62
C LYS A 263 16.25 3.41 15.45
N LEU A 264 17.21 3.52 14.55
CA LEU A 264 18.30 2.56 14.41
C LEU A 264 19.20 2.60 15.66
N LYS A 265 19.53 1.44 16.20
CA LYS A 265 20.42 1.30 17.36
C LYS A 265 21.43 0.19 17.12
N THR A 266 22.71 0.52 17.26
CA THR A 266 23.79 -0.47 17.26
C THR A 266 23.63 -1.43 18.43
N VAL A 267 23.83 -2.72 18.17
CA VAL A 267 23.89 -3.77 19.19
C VAL A 267 25.30 -3.79 19.77
N LYS A 268 25.42 -3.79 21.10
CA LYS A 268 26.71 -3.75 21.79
C LYS A 268 27.40 -5.11 21.72
N ASN A 269 28.65 -5.15 21.24
CA ASN A 269 29.47 -6.35 21.21
C ASN A 269 29.63 -6.98 22.61
N GLY A 270 29.72 -8.31 22.65
CA GLY A 270 29.92 -9.06 23.90
C GLY A 270 28.68 -9.17 24.79
N THR A 271 27.51 -8.80 24.30
CA THR A 271 26.23 -8.97 25.02
C THR A 271 25.50 -10.23 24.54
N GLU A 272 24.56 -10.74 25.35
CA GLU A 272 23.66 -11.83 24.93
C GLU A 272 22.84 -11.45 23.69
N GLU A 273 22.45 -10.18 23.57
CA GLU A 273 21.76 -9.68 22.38
C GLU A 273 22.64 -9.76 21.14
N PHE A 274 23.94 -9.49 21.25
CA PHE A 274 24.87 -9.63 20.14
C PHE A 274 24.97 -11.09 19.67
N ALA A 275 25.18 -12.03 20.59
CA ALA A 275 25.28 -13.45 20.25
C ALA A 275 23.98 -13.96 19.61
N ARG A 276 22.83 -13.49 20.10
CA ARG A 276 21.54 -13.78 19.48
C ARG A 276 21.44 -13.16 18.08
N ALA A 277 21.70 -11.87 17.91
CA ALA A 277 21.64 -11.20 16.62
C ALA A 277 22.55 -11.89 15.58
N GLU A 278 23.77 -12.24 15.97
CA GLU A 278 24.72 -12.96 15.12
C GLU A 278 24.19 -14.31 14.64
N LYS A 279 23.68 -15.12 15.57
CA LYS A 279 23.08 -16.42 15.24
C LYS A 279 21.90 -16.25 14.30
N LEU A 280 20.93 -15.42 14.67
CA LEU A 280 19.68 -15.23 13.93
C LEU A 280 19.91 -14.65 12.53
N PHE A 281 20.86 -13.72 12.42
CA PHE A 281 21.11 -13.02 11.18
C PHE A 281 21.87 -13.88 10.18
N PHE A 282 22.95 -14.55 10.61
CA PHE A 282 23.74 -15.38 9.68
C PHE A 282 23.12 -16.73 9.36
N ASP A 283 22.14 -17.19 10.14
CA ASP A 283 21.29 -18.32 9.74
C ASP A 283 20.46 -17.95 8.51
N ARG A 284 19.85 -16.75 8.53
CA ARG A 284 19.09 -16.18 7.41
C ARG A 284 20.00 -15.79 6.23
N HIS A 285 21.14 -15.18 6.52
CA HIS A 285 22.06 -14.56 5.56
C HIS A 285 23.47 -15.16 5.63
N PRO A 286 23.66 -16.46 5.31
CA PRO A 286 24.94 -17.13 5.48
C PRO A 286 26.08 -16.51 4.66
N LYS A 287 25.76 -15.89 3.51
CA LYS A 287 26.72 -15.21 2.64
C LYS A 287 27.33 -13.96 3.26
N LEU A 288 26.72 -13.38 4.30
CA LEU A 288 27.21 -12.17 4.97
C LEU A 288 28.16 -12.46 6.15
N ARG A 289 28.43 -13.73 6.48
CA ARG A 289 29.31 -14.11 7.60
C ARG A 289 30.77 -13.68 7.39
N ASN A 290 31.23 -13.72 6.14
CA ASN A 290 32.64 -13.54 5.78
C ASN A 290 32.91 -12.18 5.12
N MET A 291 32.14 -11.14 5.48
CA MET A 291 32.37 -9.80 4.96
C MET A 291 33.78 -9.28 5.35
N PRO A 292 34.41 -8.43 4.51
CA PRO A 292 35.76 -7.93 4.77
C PRO A 292 35.87 -7.23 6.14
N LYS A 293 36.92 -7.57 6.90
CA LYS A 293 37.10 -7.06 8.28
C LYS A 293 37.28 -5.55 8.35
N ASP A 294 37.96 -4.99 7.36
CA ASP A 294 38.22 -3.55 7.21
C ASP A 294 36.96 -2.73 6.92
N HIS A 295 35.87 -3.37 6.49
CA HIS A 295 34.56 -2.73 6.36
C HIS A 295 33.82 -2.56 7.71
N ARG A 296 34.35 -3.12 8.81
CA ARG A 296 33.87 -2.90 10.20
C ARG A 296 32.36 -3.09 10.37
N PHE A 297 31.82 -4.16 9.80
CA PHE A 297 30.41 -4.49 9.96
C PHE A 297 30.04 -4.70 11.43
N ARG A 298 28.81 -4.31 11.78
CA ARG A 298 28.25 -4.38 13.13
C ARG A 298 26.76 -4.67 13.08
N PHE A 299 26.26 -5.31 14.13
CA PHE A 299 24.82 -5.51 14.27
C PHE A 299 24.13 -4.23 14.71
N ALA A 300 22.97 -3.97 14.13
CA ALA A 300 22.04 -2.93 14.53
C ALA A 300 20.63 -3.50 14.58
N LYS A 301 19.73 -2.80 15.27
CA LYS A 301 18.31 -3.14 15.35
C LYS A 301 17.45 -1.90 15.19
N LEU A 302 16.22 -2.07 14.72
CA LEU A 302 15.22 -1.03 14.79
C LEU A 302 14.56 -1.01 16.18
N LYS A 303 14.71 0.09 16.92
CA LYS A 303 13.86 0.38 18.07
C LYS A 303 12.55 0.97 17.55
N ILE A 304 11.56 0.10 17.36
CA ILE A 304 10.23 0.45 16.82
C ILE A 304 9.52 1.42 17.76
N SER A 305 8.84 2.42 17.20
CA SER A 305 7.96 3.34 17.92
C SER A 305 6.58 3.49 17.27
N ASN A 306 6.41 3.14 16.01
CA ASN A 306 5.14 3.20 15.28
C ASN A 306 5.08 2.09 14.23
N ILE A 307 3.90 1.49 14.07
CA ILE A 307 3.66 0.35 13.17
C ILE A 307 2.40 0.66 12.36
N LEU A 308 2.53 0.62 11.04
CA LEU A 308 1.41 0.71 10.10
C LEU A 308 1.36 -0.53 9.23
N VAL A 309 0.16 -1.05 8.99
CA VAL A 309 -0.07 -2.16 8.05
C VAL A 309 -1.20 -1.79 7.10
N GLN A 310 -0.95 -1.98 5.81
CA GLN A 310 -1.97 -1.98 4.78
C GLN A 310 -2.13 -3.42 4.30
N ASP A 311 -3.21 -4.09 4.68
CA ASP A 311 -3.48 -5.49 4.33
C ASP A 311 -4.88 -5.73 3.76
N TYR A 312 -5.71 -4.69 3.70
CA TYR A 312 -7.01 -4.70 3.03
C TYR A 312 -7.47 -3.29 2.66
N PHE A 313 -8.64 -3.14 2.05
CA PHE A 313 -9.21 -1.81 1.75
C PHE A 313 -9.54 -1.01 3.02
N GLY A 314 -9.58 0.32 2.91
CA GLY A 314 -9.92 1.23 4.03
C GLY A 314 -8.75 2.03 4.61
N GLY A 315 -7.57 1.93 4.01
CA GLY A 315 -6.36 2.63 4.46
C GLY A 315 -5.56 1.83 5.51
N PRO A 316 -4.41 2.35 5.96
CA PRO A 316 -3.50 1.58 6.80
C PRO A 316 -3.96 1.59 8.26
N ALA A 317 -3.89 0.44 8.91
CA ALA A 317 -4.16 0.28 10.33
C ALA A 317 -2.91 0.58 11.16
N HIS A 318 -3.09 1.27 12.29
CA HIS A 318 -2.05 1.46 13.30
C HIS A 318 -2.10 0.34 14.34
N ILE A 319 -0.94 -0.24 14.65
CA ILE A 319 -0.85 -1.36 15.59
C ILE A 319 -0.11 -0.91 16.86
N PRO A 320 -0.72 -1.00 18.05
CA PRO A 320 -0.03 -0.81 19.30
C PRO A 320 1.17 -1.78 19.43
N LEU A 321 2.31 -1.28 19.91
CA LEU A 321 3.52 -2.11 20.05
C LEU A 321 3.27 -3.36 20.91
N ALA A 322 2.47 -3.25 21.96
CA ALA A 322 2.13 -4.37 22.83
C ALA A 322 1.43 -5.50 22.05
N GLU A 323 0.49 -5.17 21.17
CA GLU A 323 -0.22 -6.15 20.34
C GLU A 323 0.72 -6.80 19.31
N TYR A 324 1.58 -5.99 18.67
CA TYR A 324 2.56 -6.50 17.72
C TYR A 324 3.53 -7.51 18.36
N PHE A 325 4.04 -7.21 19.56
CA PHE A 325 4.97 -8.11 20.26
C PHE A 325 4.27 -9.30 20.91
N ALA A 326 2.98 -9.19 21.24
CA ALA A 326 2.17 -10.32 21.74
C ALA A 326 1.76 -11.29 20.63
N ALA A 327 1.56 -10.79 19.40
CA ALA A 327 1.21 -11.61 18.25
C ALA A 327 2.34 -12.58 17.87
N LYS A 328 1.98 -13.68 17.21
CA LYS A 328 2.92 -14.62 16.58
C LYS A 328 2.66 -14.67 15.09
N PRO A 329 3.69 -14.85 14.25
CA PRO A 329 3.48 -15.05 12.81
C PRO A 329 2.78 -16.38 12.47
N GLU A 330 2.52 -17.24 13.47
CA GLU A 330 1.94 -18.56 13.31
C GLU A 330 0.75 -18.82 14.26
N GLU A 331 -0.44 -18.34 13.92
CA GLU A 331 -1.69 -18.92 14.42
C GLU A 331 -2.76 -18.98 13.32
N PHE A 332 -2.55 -19.86 12.35
CA PHE A 332 -3.65 -20.48 11.61
C PHE A 332 -3.64 -21.99 11.83
N ASN A 333 -4.56 -22.46 12.67
CA ASN A 333 -4.85 -23.88 12.83
C ASN A 333 -6.08 -24.25 11.96
N PRO A 334 -5.88 -24.86 10.78
CA PRO A 334 -7.00 -25.26 9.91
C PRO A 334 -7.91 -26.33 10.55
N SER A 335 -7.52 -26.94 11.67
CA SER A 335 -8.34 -27.96 12.35
C SER A 335 -9.53 -27.39 13.15
N LYS A 336 -9.73 -26.07 13.19
CA LYS A 336 -10.82 -25.41 13.93
C LYS A 336 -11.87 -24.73 13.07
N THR A 337 -11.78 -24.79 11.74
CA THR A 337 -12.95 -24.50 10.90
C THR A 337 -13.85 -25.73 10.94
N ARG A 338 -14.89 -25.69 11.79
CA ARG A 338 -16.04 -26.58 11.57
C ARG A 338 -16.50 -26.35 10.14
N PRO A 339 -16.78 -27.41 9.34
CA PRO A 339 -17.44 -27.22 8.07
C PRO A 339 -18.72 -26.44 8.36
N VAL A 340 -18.90 -25.31 7.66
CA VAL A 340 -20.21 -24.68 7.57
C VAL A 340 -21.13 -25.77 7.02
N PRO A 341 -22.19 -26.17 7.73
CA PRO A 341 -23.16 -27.09 7.15
C PRO A 341 -23.69 -26.42 5.89
N GLU A 342 -23.60 -27.15 4.79
CA GLU A 342 -24.28 -26.80 3.55
C GLU A 342 -25.77 -26.66 3.90
N VAL A 343 -26.26 -25.41 3.94
CA VAL A 343 -27.68 -25.16 4.14
C VAL A 343 -28.33 -25.42 2.79
N ASP A 344 -28.97 -26.57 2.70
CA ASP A 344 -29.92 -26.89 1.63
C ASP A 344 -30.92 -25.74 1.53
N ALA A 345 -30.93 -25.11 0.36
CA ALA A 345 -31.84 -24.05 0.02
C ALA A 345 -33.23 -24.65 -0.26
N GLU A 346 -33.97 -25.05 0.77
CA GLU A 346 -35.41 -25.26 0.69
C GLU A 346 -36.04 -25.38 2.09
N LEU A 347 -37.15 -24.64 2.30
CA LEU A 347 -37.97 -24.52 3.53
C LEU A 347 -37.35 -23.55 4.58
N ILE A 348 -37.95 -22.40 4.93
CA ILE A 348 -39.26 -22.20 5.58
C ILE A 348 -39.71 -20.71 5.42
N PRO A 349 -41.02 -20.40 5.45
CA PRO A 349 -41.60 -19.08 5.19
C PRO A 349 -41.62 -18.15 6.42
N GLY A 350 -41.58 -16.84 6.16
CA GLY A 350 -42.20 -15.73 6.91
C GLY A 350 -42.06 -15.66 8.44
N ALA A 351 -41.33 -14.65 8.94
CA ALA A 351 -41.62 -13.85 10.15
C ALA A 351 -40.50 -12.80 10.30
N SER A 352 -40.74 -11.55 9.91
CA SER A 352 -41.17 -10.41 10.75
C SER A 352 -40.03 -9.69 11.47
N SER A 353 -39.92 -8.42 11.11
CA SER A 353 -39.09 -7.38 11.71
C SER A 353 -39.48 -7.03 13.15
N SER A 354 -38.54 -7.12 14.09
CA SER A 354 -38.35 -6.19 15.21
C SER A 354 -37.21 -6.69 16.09
N ASP A 355 -36.46 -5.75 16.68
CA ASP A 355 -35.47 -5.93 17.75
C ASP A 355 -33.98 -5.90 17.37
N SER A 356 -33.58 -4.84 16.66
CA SER A 356 -32.20 -4.34 16.74
C SER A 356 -32.15 -2.83 17.01
N GLU A 357 -32.82 -2.38 18.07
CA GLU A 357 -32.56 -1.08 18.69
C GLU A 357 -32.44 -1.26 20.19
N LYS A 358 -31.21 -1.52 20.69
CA LYS A 358 -30.92 -1.35 22.12
C LYS A 358 -29.46 -1.27 22.52
N TRP A 359 -28.60 -0.55 21.78
CA TRP A 359 -27.32 -0.07 22.34
C TRP A 359 -26.91 1.24 21.71
N LEU A 360 -27.29 2.36 22.34
CA LEU A 360 -26.56 3.63 22.42
C LEU A 360 -27.43 4.57 23.30
N ARG A 361 -27.23 4.54 24.62
CA ARG A 361 -27.43 5.74 25.44
C ARG A 361 -26.08 6.20 26.00
N PRO A 362 -25.82 7.51 26.05
CA PRO A 362 -24.64 8.07 26.68
C PRO A 362 -24.71 7.89 28.19
N ILE A 363 -23.54 7.81 28.84
CA ILE A 363 -23.41 8.19 30.23
C ILE A 363 -23.57 9.70 30.28
N GLU A 364 -24.78 10.15 30.59
CA GLU A 364 -25.11 11.15 31.63
C GLU A 364 -26.58 10.97 32.03
#